data_AF-A0A7K0A9K0-F1
#
_entry.id   AF-A0A7K0A9K0-F1
#
_cell.length_a   1.000
_cell.length_b   1.000
_cell.length_c   1.000
_cell.angle_alpha   90.00
_cell.angle_beta   90.00
_cell.angle_gamma   90.00
#
_symmetry.space_group_name_H-M   'P 1'
#
loop_
_entity.id
_entity.type
_entity.pdbx_description
1 polymer ?
#
loop_
_entity_poly.entity_id
_entity_poly.type
_entity_poly.pdbx_seq_one_letter_code
_entity_poly.pdbx_strand_id
1 'polypeptide(L)'
;GFMPPADARWQTVAAAPGGGEVICHNDLAPWNTVFVGQRPVAFIDWDMAAPGPRRWDVAYALWHFVPLYGDEESDPFPVDVFEPRGRRTRLFCDAYELSDREGLVDTIIDRQFGMRTMVEKGAEAGDPALQRLWDLGAPDGIKRQVDYVERHRTELERALD
;
A
#
# COMPACT_ATOMS: atom_id res chain seq x y z
N GLY A 1 8.08 -21.17 -4.00
CA GLY A 1 7.68 -19.84 -4.50
C GLY A 1 7.92 -19.76 -6.00
N PHE A 2 7.47 -18.68 -6.64
CA PHE A 2 7.83 -18.35 -8.01
C PHE A 2 9.33 -18.03 -8.09
N MET A 3 10.00 -18.54 -9.13
CA MET A 3 11.43 -18.28 -9.38
C MET A 3 11.54 -17.51 -10.70
N PRO A 4 11.87 -16.21 -10.68
CA PRO A 4 12.02 -15.45 -11.91
C PRO A 4 13.23 -15.95 -12.72
N PRO A 5 13.22 -15.79 -14.07
CA PRO A 5 14.41 -15.97 -14.89
C PRO A 5 15.57 -15.09 -14.40
N ALA A 6 16.81 -15.56 -14.61
CA ALA A 6 18.01 -14.84 -14.18
C ALA A 6 18.18 -13.46 -14.85
N ASP A 7 17.57 -13.27 -16.02
CA ASP A 7 17.59 -12.05 -16.82
C ASP A 7 16.29 -11.23 -16.72
N ALA A 8 15.43 -11.54 -15.74
CA ALA A 8 14.21 -10.79 -15.48
C ALA A 8 14.51 -9.29 -15.28
N ARG A 9 13.74 -8.45 -15.97
CA ARG A 9 13.80 -7.00 -15.85
C ARG A 9 12.55 -6.52 -15.14
N TRP A 10 12.75 -5.68 -14.13
CA TRP A 10 11.69 -5.22 -13.25
C TRP A 10 11.42 -3.73 -13.46
N GLN A 11 10.16 -3.33 -13.37
CA GLN A 11 9.79 -1.93 -13.30
C GLN A 11 9.99 -1.44 -11.86
N THR A 12 11.04 -0.65 -11.62
CA THR A 12 11.43 -0.28 -10.25
C THR A 12 10.78 1.00 -9.74
N VAL A 13 9.79 1.54 -10.45
CA VAL A 13 9.19 2.84 -10.12
C VAL A 13 8.43 2.80 -8.78
N ALA A 14 7.76 1.69 -8.45
CA ALA A 14 7.07 1.48 -7.17
C ALA A 14 7.73 0.42 -6.26
N ALA A 15 8.85 -0.15 -6.71
CA ALA A 15 9.53 -1.24 -6.02
C ALA A 15 10.19 -0.78 -4.72
N ALA A 16 10.32 -1.70 -3.77
CA ALA A 16 11.05 -1.44 -2.53
C ALA A 16 12.53 -1.12 -2.81
N PRO A 17 13.11 -0.13 -2.11
CA PRO A 17 14.55 0.12 -2.16
C PRO A 17 15.34 -1.13 -1.74
N GLY A 18 16.30 -1.56 -2.55
CA GLY A 18 17.24 -2.64 -2.19
C GLY A 18 16.80 -4.07 -2.54
N GLY A 19 15.68 -4.25 -3.26
CA GLY A 19 15.16 -5.58 -3.63
C GLY A 19 14.61 -6.34 -2.41
N GLY A 20 14.47 -7.66 -2.51
CA GLY A 20 14.08 -8.40 -1.31
C GLY A 20 13.69 -9.86 -1.48
N GLU A 21 13.04 -10.33 -0.43
CA GLU A 21 12.76 -11.72 -0.08
C GLU A 21 11.73 -12.40 -0.98
N VAL A 22 10.78 -11.62 -1.53
CA VAL A 22 9.68 -12.12 -2.36
C VAL A 22 9.53 -11.25 -3.59
N ILE A 23 8.76 -11.73 -4.58
CA ILE A 23 8.25 -10.87 -5.65
C ILE A 23 7.00 -10.18 -5.13
N CYS A 24 7.12 -8.89 -4.83
CA CYS A 24 6.01 -8.02 -4.47
C CYS A 24 5.22 -7.67 -5.74
N HIS A 25 3.91 -7.50 -5.59
CA HIS A 25 2.98 -6.98 -6.59
C HIS A 25 3.14 -5.46 -6.77
N ASN A 26 3.50 -4.75 -5.70
CA ASN A 26 3.66 -3.29 -5.60
C ASN A 26 2.38 -2.44 -5.83
N ASP A 27 1.26 -3.07 -6.17
CA ASP A 27 -0.07 -2.46 -6.34
C ASP A 27 -1.18 -3.39 -5.81
N LEU A 28 -0.93 -4.05 -4.68
CA LEU A 28 -1.86 -5.02 -4.09
C LEU A 28 -2.99 -4.32 -3.34
N ALA A 29 -4.14 -4.16 -4.00
CA ALA A 29 -5.29 -3.42 -3.48
C ALA A 29 -6.64 -4.01 -3.93
N PRO A 30 -7.78 -3.54 -3.39
CA PRO A 30 -9.09 -4.08 -3.74
C PRO A 30 -9.42 -4.04 -5.24
N TRP A 31 -8.99 -3.01 -5.97
CA TRP A 31 -9.21 -2.89 -7.42
C TRP A 31 -8.47 -3.95 -8.24
N ASN A 32 -7.34 -4.46 -7.73
CA ASN A 32 -6.54 -5.53 -8.34
C ASN A 32 -6.85 -6.91 -7.76
N THR A 33 -7.97 -7.06 -7.06
CA THR A 33 -8.41 -8.33 -6.45
C THR A 33 -9.74 -8.78 -7.03
N VAL A 34 -9.77 -9.99 -7.57
CA VAL A 34 -10.99 -10.62 -8.09
C VAL A 34 -11.71 -11.35 -6.95
N PHE A 35 -12.99 -11.05 -6.76
CA PHE A 35 -13.82 -11.66 -5.74
C PHE A 35 -14.92 -12.55 -6.33
N VAL A 36 -15.19 -13.67 -5.68
CA VAL A 36 -16.41 -14.45 -5.85
C VAL A 36 -17.20 -14.37 -4.55
N GLY A 37 -18.28 -13.59 -4.56
CA GLY A 37 -18.95 -13.19 -3.32
C GLY A 37 -18.01 -12.35 -2.46
N GLN A 38 -17.76 -12.79 -1.22
CA GLN A 38 -16.83 -12.13 -0.28
C GLN A 38 -15.44 -12.77 -0.23
N ARG A 39 -15.14 -13.72 -1.14
CA ARG A 39 -13.86 -14.45 -1.14
C ARG A 39 -12.94 -13.94 -2.24
N PRO A 40 -11.71 -13.49 -1.92
CA PRO A 40 -10.71 -13.19 -2.95
C PRO A 40 -10.26 -14.51 -3.59
N VAL A 41 -10.24 -14.56 -4.93
CA VAL A 41 -9.87 -15.77 -5.70
C VAL A 41 -8.69 -15.57 -6.63
N ALA A 42 -8.34 -14.33 -6.97
CA ALA A 42 -7.16 -14.02 -7.76
C ALA A 42 -6.69 -12.56 -7.53
N PHE A 43 -5.39 -12.34 -7.73
CA PHE A 43 -4.81 -11.02 -7.92
C PHE A 43 -4.43 -10.83 -9.39
N ILE A 44 -4.67 -9.64 -9.92
CA ILE A 44 -4.42 -9.26 -11.32
C ILE A 44 -3.53 -8.02 -11.38
N ASP A 45 -3.07 -7.68 -12.58
CA ASP A 45 -2.23 -6.48 -12.82
C ASP A 45 -0.84 -6.55 -12.15
N TRP A 46 -0.02 -7.50 -12.62
CA TRP A 46 1.33 -7.74 -12.12
C TRP A 46 2.41 -6.90 -12.82
N ASP A 47 2.03 -5.85 -13.56
CA ASP A 47 2.97 -5.05 -14.37
C ASP A 47 4.02 -4.31 -13.51
N MET A 48 3.67 -4.04 -12.26
CA MET A 48 4.57 -3.43 -11.27
C MET A 48 5.34 -4.44 -10.43
N ALA A 49 5.21 -5.74 -10.70
CA ALA A 49 5.82 -6.75 -9.86
C ALA A 49 7.34 -6.61 -9.83
N ALA A 50 7.95 -6.73 -8.65
CA ALA A 50 9.40 -6.64 -8.48
C ALA A 50 9.86 -7.29 -7.16
N PRO A 51 11.13 -7.71 -7.04
CA PRO A 51 11.70 -8.16 -5.79
C PRO A 51 11.57 -7.09 -4.69
N GLY A 52 11.12 -7.49 -3.51
CA GLY A 52 10.94 -6.60 -2.36
C GLY A 52 10.73 -7.39 -1.06
N PRO A 53 10.86 -6.74 0.10
CA PRO A 53 10.51 -7.37 1.36
C PRO A 53 8.99 -7.50 1.44
N ARG A 54 8.48 -8.65 1.90
CA ARG A 54 7.03 -8.93 1.96
C ARG A 54 6.22 -7.82 2.66
N ARG A 55 6.82 -7.15 3.65
CA ARG A 55 6.22 -6.03 4.39
C ARG A 55 5.82 -4.87 3.49
N TRP A 56 6.49 -4.69 2.34
CA TRP A 56 6.22 -3.61 1.39
C TRP A 56 4.84 -3.73 0.75
N ASP A 57 4.48 -4.95 0.31
CA ASP A 57 3.15 -5.26 -0.21
C ASP A 57 2.10 -5.29 0.89
N VAL A 58 2.44 -5.84 2.07
CA VAL A 58 1.51 -5.83 3.21
C VAL A 58 1.16 -4.41 3.60
N ALA A 59 2.13 -3.50 3.65
CA ALA A 59 1.89 -2.09 3.94
C ALA A 59 0.96 -1.42 2.91
N TYR A 60 1.18 -1.68 1.62
CA TYR A 60 0.31 -1.16 0.57
C TYR A 60 -1.11 -1.74 0.63
N ALA A 61 -1.22 -3.05 0.90
CA ALA A 61 -2.51 -3.71 1.07
C ALA A 61 -3.25 -3.19 2.31
N LEU A 62 -2.56 -2.98 3.44
CA LEU A 62 -3.16 -2.39 4.64
C LEU A 62 -3.73 -1.00 4.36
N TRP A 63 -2.99 -0.16 3.63
CA TRP A 63 -3.45 1.18 3.25
C TRP A 63 -4.82 1.13 2.55
N HIS A 64 -5.05 0.15 1.67
CA HIS A 64 -6.26 0.11 0.84
C HIS A 64 -7.37 -0.86 1.30
N PHE A 65 -7.02 -1.97 1.97
CA PHE A 65 -8.00 -2.92 2.53
C PHE A 65 -8.50 -2.51 3.92
N VAL A 66 -7.73 -1.71 4.68
CA VAL A 66 -8.11 -1.16 5.99
C VAL A 66 -8.61 0.29 5.92
N PRO A 67 -8.80 0.82 4.70
CA PRO A 67 -8.76 2.26 4.34
C PRO A 67 -8.09 3.18 5.36
N LEU A 68 -6.77 3.32 5.25
CA LEU A 68 -5.98 4.27 6.03
C LEU A 68 -5.92 5.62 5.31
N TYR A 69 -7.09 6.19 4.99
CA TYR A 69 -7.20 7.41 4.20
C TYR A 69 -7.45 8.63 5.09
N GLY A 70 -8.48 8.56 5.96
CA GLY A 70 -8.81 9.69 6.82
C GLY A 70 -9.38 10.90 6.09
N ASP A 71 -9.97 10.69 4.91
CA ASP A 71 -10.66 11.71 4.14
C ASP A 71 -12.12 11.30 3.88
N GLU A 72 -13.08 12.16 4.23
CA GLU A 72 -14.52 11.80 4.18
C GLU A 72 -15.03 11.50 2.76
N GLU A 73 -14.34 11.99 1.74
CA GLU A 73 -14.73 11.84 0.33
C GLU A 73 -14.39 10.46 -0.23
N SER A 74 -13.26 9.88 0.17
CA SER A 74 -12.74 8.60 -0.34
C SER A 74 -12.85 7.47 0.67
N ASP A 75 -13.07 7.78 1.95
CA ASP A 75 -13.14 6.76 3.00
C ASP A 75 -14.51 6.09 3.04
N PRO A 76 -14.58 4.75 2.87
CA PRO A 76 -15.84 4.03 3.00
C PRO A 76 -16.32 3.90 4.46
N PHE A 77 -15.55 4.37 5.44
CA PHE A 77 -15.93 4.40 6.86
C PHE A 77 -15.86 5.82 7.43
N PRO A 78 -16.68 6.15 8.45
CA PRO A 78 -16.52 7.40 9.19
C PRO A 78 -15.08 7.58 9.68
N VAL A 79 -14.51 8.76 9.39
CA VAL A 79 -13.10 9.08 9.66
C VAL A 79 -12.79 9.22 11.15
N ASP A 80 -13.80 9.51 11.96
CA ASP A 80 -13.75 9.70 13.42
C ASP A 80 -13.77 8.40 14.22
N VAL A 81 -14.10 7.26 13.59
CA VAL A 81 -14.17 5.96 14.25
C VAL A 81 -12.93 5.13 13.90
N PHE A 82 -11.89 5.22 14.73
CA PHE A 82 -10.62 4.55 14.46
C PHE A 82 -10.58 3.05 14.82
N GLU A 83 -11.27 2.62 15.88
CA GLU A 83 -11.15 1.23 16.39
C GLU A 83 -11.25 0.16 15.27
N PRO A 84 -12.23 0.23 14.34
CA PRO A 84 -12.38 -0.80 13.32
C PRO A 84 -11.14 -0.94 12.44
N ARG A 85 -10.35 0.13 12.27
CA ARG A 85 -9.11 0.14 11.49
C ARG A 85 -7.99 -0.58 12.24
N GLY A 86 -7.73 -0.23 13.50
CA GLY A 86 -6.73 -0.94 14.31
C GLY A 86 -6.98 -2.46 14.37
N ARG A 87 -8.23 -2.87 14.64
CA ARG A 87 -8.61 -4.29 14.67
C ARG A 87 -8.44 -4.98 13.31
N ARG A 88 -8.78 -4.32 12.21
CA ARG A 88 -8.61 -4.86 10.85
C ARG A 88 -7.14 -4.97 10.46
N THR A 89 -6.31 -4.00 10.83
CA THR A 89 -4.85 -4.06 10.62
C THR A 89 -4.27 -5.29 11.30
N ARG A 90 -4.61 -5.51 12.58
CA ARG A 90 -4.19 -6.72 13.30
C ARG A 90 -4.65 -7.99 12.62
N LEU A 91 -5.94 -8.09 12.30
CA LEU A 91 -6.53 -9.27 11.67
C LEU A 91 -5.87 -9.59 10.31
N PHE A 92 -5.57 -8.57 9.52
CA PHE A 92 -4.85 -8.73 8.26
C PHE A 92 -3.45 -9.32 8.49
N CYS A 93 -2.70 -8.76 9.44
CA CYS A 93 -1.35 -9.23 9.77
C CYS A 93 -1.37 -10.66 10.34
N ASP A 94 -2.36 -10.99 11.18
CA ASP A 94 -2.57 -12.33 11.72
C ASP A 94 -2.86 -13.34 10.59
N ALA A 95 -3.78 -13.01 9.68
CA ALA A 95 -4.15 -13.87 8.56
C ALA A 95 -3.04 -14.04 7.51
N TYR A 96 -2.21 -13.00 7.34
CA TYR A 96 -1.01 -13.06 6.51
C TYR A 96 0.14 -13.82 7.20
N GLU A 97 0.03 -14.10 8.50
CA GLU A 97 1.09 -14.70 9.33
C GLU A 97 2.35 -13.82 9.40
N LEU A 98 2.16 -12.48 9.42
CA LEU A 98 3.27 -11.54 9.58
C LEU A 98 3.79 -11.57 11.02
N SER A 99 4.96 -12.17 11.21
CA SER A 99 5.58 -12.36 12.53
C SER A 99 6.35 -11.14 13.04
N ASP A 100 6.99 -10.39 12.15
CA ASP A 100 7.71 -9.15 12.47
C ASP A 100 6.86 -7.95 12.02
N ARG A 101 6.28 -7.25 13.00
CA ARG A 101 5.40 -6.09 12.80
C ARG A 101 6.04 -4.78 13.23
N GLU A 102 7.25 -4.84 13.79
CA GLU A 102 7.98 -3.66 14.22
C GLU A 102 8.31 -2.80 13.00
N GLY A 103 8.04 -1.50 13.09
CA GLY A 103 8.22 -0.55 11.98
C GLY A 103 7.24 -0.74 10.81
N LEU A 104 6.17 -1.54 10.95
CA LEU A 104 5.18 -1.69 9.88
C LEU A 104 4.44 -0.37 9.59
N VAL A 105 4.16 0.43 10.63
CA VAL A 105 3.55 1.76 10.46
C VAL A 105 4.46 2.69 9.67
N ASP A 106 5.77 2.68 9.94
CA ASP A 106 6.75 3.42 9.13
C ASP A 106 6.76 2.93 7.69
N THR A 107 6.67 1.61 7.47
CA THR A 107 6.62 1.04 6.12
C THR A 107 5.36 1.51 5.36
N ILE A 108 4.21 1.65 6.02
CA ILE A 108 2.98 2.22 5.42
C ILE A 108 3.22 3.66 4.99
N ILE A 109 3.82 4.47 5.85
CA ILE A 109 4.12 5.88 5.57
C ILE A 109 5.13 5.98 4.42
N ASP A 110 6.18 5.14 4.40
CA ASP A 110 7.15 5.09 3.31
C ASP A 110 6.50 4.68 1.98
N ARG A 111 5.53 3.76 1.98
CA ARG A 111 4.74 3.42 0.79
C ARG A 111 3.96 4.62 0.27
N GLN A 112 3.31 5.35 1.16
CA GLN A 112 2.54 6.54 0.81
C GLN A 112 3.45 7.64 0.24
N PHE A 113 4.59 7.92 0.89
CA PHE A 113 5.58 8.86 0.36
C PHE A 113 6.13 8.43 -0.99
N GLY A 114 6.47 7.14 -1.16
CA GLY A 114 6.94 6.60 -2.43
C GLY A 114 5.94 6.80 -3.57
N MET A 115 4.65 6.51 -3.32
CA MET A 115 3.57 6.73 -4.28
C MET A 115 3.43 8.22 -4.65
N ARG A 116 3.45 9.10 -3.64
CA ARG A 116 3.40 10.54 -3.86
C ARG A 116 4.57 11.01 -4.72
N THR A 117 5.81 10.66 -4.35
CA THR A 117 7.01 11.03 -5.11
C THR A 117 7.00 10.46 -6.53
N MET A 118 6.45 9.26 -6.74
CA MET A 118 6.28 8.69 -8.07
C MET A 118 5.36 9.56 -8.93
N VAL A 119 4.20 9.96 -8.41
CA VAL A 119 3.25 10.82 -9.13
C VAL A 119 3.89 12.18 -9.44
N GLU A 120 4.52 12.82 -8.45
CA GLU A 120 5.18 14.12 -8.60
C GLU A 120 6.25 14.08 -9.70
N LYS A 121 7.21 13.15 -9.60
CA LYS A 121 8.31 13.04 -10.58
C LYS A 121 7.84 12.57 -11.96
N GLY A 122 6.83 11.71 -12.00
CA GLY A 122 6.26 11.22 -13.24
C GLY A 122 5.57 12.31 -14.04
N ALA A 123 4.77 13.14 -13.37
CA ALA A 123 4.13 14.30 -13.97
C ALA A 123 5.19 15.30 -14.48
N GLU A 124 6.21 15.61 -13.67
CA GLU A 124 7.34 16.46 -14.08
C GLU A 124 8.08 15.92 -15.31
N ALA A 125 8.21 14.60 -15.43
CA ALA A 125 8.83 13.93 -16.57
C ALA A 125 7.91 13.79 -17.79
N GLY A 126 6.65 14.24 -17.71
CA GLY A 126 5.68 14.20 -18.79
C GLY A 126 5.00 12.84 -19.01
N ASP A 127 5.01 11.95 -18.01
CA ASP A 127 4.26 10.69 -18.07
C ASP A 127 2.74 10.98 -18.08
N PRO A 128 1.99 10.59 -19.13
CA PRO A 128 0.57 10.93 -19.23
C PRO A 128 -0.32 10.26 -18.16
N ALA A 129 0.07 9.09 -17.64
CA ALA A 129 -0.69 8.42 -16.59
C ALA A 129 -0.47 9.12 -15.24
N LEU A 130 0.77 9.45 -14.91
CA LEU A 130 1.10 10.12 -13.66
C LEU A 130 0.67 11.59 -13.67
N GLN A 131 0.70 12.27 -14.83
CA GLN A 131 0.09 13.60 -14.99
C GLN A 131 -1.42 13.57 -14.69
N ARG A 132 -2.15 12.54 -15.14
CA ARG A 132 -3.58 12.42 -14.81
C ARG A 132 -3.82 12.25 -13.32
N LEU A 133 -3.00 11.46 -12.63
CA LEU A 133 -3.09 11.33 -11.16
C LEU A 133 -2.75 12.66 -10.46
N TRP A 134 -1.76 13.39 -10.96
CA TRP A 134 -1.45 14.73 -10.48
C TRP A 134 -2.65 15.68 -10.64
N ASP A 135 -3.26 15.73 -11.81
CA ASP A 135 -4.39 16.61 -12.12
C ASP A 135 -5.63 16.29 -11.27
N LEU A 136 -5.77 15.02 -10.84
CA LEU A 136 -6.79 14.57 -9.88
C LEU A 136 -6.46 14.92 -8.42
N GLY A 137 -5.34 15.58 -8.16
CA GLY A 137 -4.93 15.98 -6.80
C GLY A 137 -4.34 14.85 -5.96
N ALA A 138 -3.85 13.77 -6.58
CA ALA A 138 -3.32 12.62 -5.85
C ALA A 138 -2.19 12.97 -4.85
N PRO A 139 -1.21 13.83 -5.16
CA PRO A 139 -0.15 14.16 -4.20
C PRO A 139 -0.68 14.77 -2.89
N ASP A 140 -1.62 15.71 -2.99
CA ASP A 140 -2.25 16.34 -1.83
C ASP A 140 -3.15 15.36 -1.08
N GLY A 141 -3.86 14.49 -1.80
CA GLY A 141 -4.62 13.38 -1.23
C GLY A 141 -3.73 12.49 -0.38
N ILE A 142 -2.66 11.94 -0.96
CA ILE A 142 -1.72 11.05 -0.28
C ILE A 142 -1.07 11.75 0.93
N LYS A 143 -0.74 13.05 0.82
CA LYS A 143 -0.23 13.81 1.97
C LYS A 143 -1.23 13.79 3.15
N ARG A 144 -2.53 13.99 2.91
CA ARG A 144 -3.54 13.92 3.97
C ARG A 144 -3.62 12.53 4.58
N GLN A 145 -3.43 11.48 3.78
CA GLN A 145 -3.46 10.09 4.23
C GLN A 145 -2.23 9.74 5.07
N VAL A 146 -1.04 10.29 4.75
CA VAL A 146 0.13 10.26 5.63
C VAL A 146 -0.17 10.96 6.96
N ASP A 147 -0.70 12.19 6.89
CA ASP A 147 -1.04 12.97 8.09
C ASP A 147 -2.06 12.21 8.98
N TYR A 148 -2.94 11.40 8.38
CA TYR A 148 -3.89 10.54 9.10
C TYR A 148 -3.20 9.36 9.80
N VAL A 149 -2.33 8.63 9.09
CA VAL A 149 -1.58 7.49 9.67
C VAL A 149 -0.69 7.98 10.81
N GLU A 150 0.00 9.12 10.65
CA GLU A 150 0.83 9.71 11.70
C GLU A 150 0.02 10.11 12.94
N ARG A 151 -1.17 10.70 12.75
CA ARG A 151 -2.06 11.08 13.86
C ARG A 151 -2.48 9.87 14.71
N HIS A 152 -2.66 8.71 14.07
CA HIS A 152 -3.12 7.47 14.71
C HIS A 152 -2.00 6.44 14.91
N ARG A 153 -0.74 6.85 14.77
CA ARG A 153 0.43 5.98 14.86
C ARG A 153 0.42 5.14 16.14
N THR A 154 0.18 5.78 17.28
CA THR A 154 0.18 5.10 18.58
C THR A 154 -0.93 4.06 18.68
N GLU A 155 -2.13 4.34 18.17
CA GLU A 155 -3.24 3.38 18.14
C GLU A 155 -2.96 2.20 17.18
N LEU A 156 -2.31 2.45 16.04
CA LEU A 156 -1.89 1.40 15.11
C LEU A 156 -0.81 0.51 15.71
N GLU A 157 0.23 1.09 16.29
CA GLU A 157 1.33 0.35 16.94
C GLU A 157 0.79 -0.54 18.06
N ARG A 158 -0.06 -0.01 18.93
CA ARG A 158 -0.72 -0.80 20.00
C ARG A 158 -1.62 -1.91 19.48
N ALA A 159 -2.24 -1.75 18.31
CA ALA A 159 -3.08 -2.79 17.72
C ALA A 159 -2.24 -3.93 17.13
N LEU A 160 -1.00 -3.64 16.73
CA LEU A 160 -0.07 -4.60 16.12
C LEU A 160 0.64 -5.49 17.14
N ASP A 161 0.78 -5.04 18.40
CA ASP A 161 1.29 -5.80 19.57
C ASP A 161 0.40 -7.00 19.94
#